data_AF-A0A3N4NIN2-F1
#
_entry.id   AF-A0A3N4NIN2-F1
#
_cell.length_a   1.000
_cell.length_b   1.000
_cell.length_c   1.000
_cell.angle_alpha   90.00
_cell.angle_beta   90.00
_cell.angle_gamma   90.00
#
_symmetry.space_group_name_H-M   'P 1'
#
loop_
_entity.id
_entity.type
_entity.pdbx_description
1 polymer ?
#
loop_
_entity_poly.entity_id
_entity_poly.type
_entity_poly.pdbx_seq_one_letter_code
_entity_poly.pdbx_strand_id
1 'polypeptide(L)'
;MTKKILIIIVLGFLFNSCQDREKLNTIAKTYDEQKWDFEKLNNRAAQHLDTTKWDIKLFNQDIETYNKYSEIFQSYPLNKSPFPVAEYDYAVSSIPFSIKMDSSFFKGVRIGEYENPESEKIIDKLTLLILSNDKDAKQTTLVDSRNYPYLTAQGIFKVLNNEFDWVFSASPDGFSTLLINMKLFDLRFGETIIIYPQTDKSFFYEQIKDSPNNYENFEDFKKSIINNIKVKKQLIP
;
A
#
# COMPACT_ATOMS: atom_id res chain seq x y z
N MET A 1 -10.86 18.11 -76.12
CA MET A 1 -11.23 16.67 -76.01
C MET A 1 -10.15 15.97 -75.20
N THR A 2 -10.34 15.85 -73.88
CA THR A 2 -10.83 14.65 -73.14
C THR A 2 -9.75 13.59 -72.98
N LYS A 3 -8.99 13.58 -71.88
CA LYS A 3 -9.25 13.02 -70.52
C LYS A 3 -9.07 11.49 -70.43
N LYS A 4 -8.21 11.08 -69.48
CA LYS A 4 -8.33 10.02 -68.43
C LYS A 4 -6.96 9.32 -68.26
N ILE A 5 -6.11 9.72 -67.32
CA ILE A 5 -6.06 9.36 -65.88
C ILE A 5 -6.33 7.86 -65.67
N LEU A 6 -5.25 7.11 -65.47
CA LEU A 6 -5.25 5.70 -65.07
C LEU A 6 -5.21 5.63 -63.53
N ILE A 7 -6.18 4.93 -62.97
CA ILE A 7 -6.43 4.76 -61.54
C ILE A 7 -5.53 3.67 -60.98
N ILE A 8 -4.83 3.97 -59.89
CA ILE A 8 -4.07 3.02 -59.08
C ILE A 8 -5.07 2.17 -58.28
N ILE A 9 -5.04 0.85 -58.47
CA ILE A 9 -5.80 -0.12 -57.68
C ILE A 9 -5.02 -0.35 -56.37
N VAL A 10 -5.55 0.19 -55.28
CA VAL A 10 -5.15 -0.20 -53.92
C VAL A 10 -5.88 -1.49 -53.57
N LEU A 11 -5.16 -2.61 -53.48
CA LEU A 11 -5.65 -3.82 -52.83
C LEU A 11 -5.74 -3.55 -51.32
N GLY A 12 -6.92 -3.18 -50.84
CA GLY A 12 -7.26 -3.23 -49.42
C GLY A 12 -7.75 -4.63 -49.08
N PHE A 13 -6.92 -5.45 -48.44
CA PHE A 13 -7.39 -6.67 -47.78
C PHE A 13 -8.25 -6.28 -46.58
N LEU A 14 -9.55 -6.52 -46.71
CA LEU A 14 -10.49 -6.62 -45.60
C LEU A 14 -10.25 -7.97 -44.91
N PHE A 15 -9.59 -7.94 -43.75
CA PHE A 15 -9.83 -8.94 -42.71
C PHE A 15 -10.11 -8.18 -41.42
N ASN A 16 -11.39 -8.03 -41.12
CA ASN A 16 -11.84 -7.71 -39.79
C ASN A 16 -13.00 -8.64 -39.44
N SER A 17 -13.05 -9.00 -38.16
CA SER A 17 -14.15 -9.70 -37.48
C SER A 17 -14.05 -11.23 -37.40
N CYS A 18 -13.26 -11.71 -36.42
CA CYS A 18 -13.70 -12.66 -35.38
C CYS A 18 -12.53 -13.13 -34.48
N GLN A 19 -11.77 -12.21 -33.89
CA GLN A 19 -10.80 -12.58 -32.84
C GLN A 19 -10.90 -11.74 -31.56
N ASP A 20 -11.67 -10.65 -31.55
CA ASP A 20 -11.73 -9.75 -30.39
C ASP A 20 -12.76 -10.14 -29.32
N ARG A 21 -13.70 -11.06 -29.61
CA ARG A 21 -14.68 -11.51 -28.61
C ARG A 21 -14.14 -12.56 -27.63
N GLU A 22 -13.22 -13.43 -28.05
CA GLU A 22 -12.60 -14.39 -27.13
C GLU A 22 -11.67 -13.67 -26.16
N LYS A 23 -10.80 -12.77 -26.65
CA LYS A 23 -9.85 -12.03 -25.80
C LYS A 23 -10.53 -11.19 -24.71
N LEU A 24 -11.64 -10.52 -25.02
CA LEU A 24 -12.40 -9.73 -24.04
C LEU A 24 -13.08 -10.61 -22.97
N ASN A 25 -13.59 -11.78 -23.34
CA ASN A 25 -14.21 -12.71 -22.39
C ASN A 25 -13.19 -13.43 -21.50
N THR A 26 -11.97 -13.68 -21.99
CA THR A 26 -10.90 -14.27 -21.18
C THR A 26 -10.34 -13.26 -20.16
N ILE A 27 -10.20 -11.99 -20.55
CA ILE A 27 -9.73 -10.91 -19.66
C ILE A 27 -10.79 -10.57 -18.59
N ALA A 28 -12.08 -10.61 -18.94
CA ALA A 28 -13.16 -10.40 -17.98
C ALA A 28 -13.31 -11.58 -16.99
N LYS A 29 -13.04 -12.82 -17.42
CA LYS A 29 -13.04 -13.99 -16.54
C LYS A 29 -11.87 -14.01 -15.54
N THR A 30 -10.68 -13.56 -15.93
CA THR A 30 -9.52 -13.53 -15.03
C THR A 30 -9.62 -12.46 -13.94
N TYR A 31 -10.35 -11.36 -14.18
CA TYR A 31 -10.52 -10.30 -13.17
C TYR A 31 -11.57 -10.66 -12.10
N ASP A 32 -12.57 -11.49 -12.45
CA ASP A 32 -13.65 -11.91 -11.53
C ASP A 32 -13.19 -13.04 -10.58
N GLU A 33 -12.22 -13.86 -11.00
CA GLU A 33 -11.64 -14.94 -10.17
C GLU A 33 -10.78 -14.42 -9.00
N GLN A 34 -10.21 -13.21 -9.10
CA GLN A 34 -9.30 -12.63 -8.09
C GLN A 34 -9.98 -11.85 -6.96
N LYS A 35 -11.28 -11.59 -7.02
CA LYS A 35 -11.95 -10.83 -5.95
C LYS A 35 -12.10 -11.69 -4.70
N TRP A 36 -11.59 -11.21 -3.57
CA TRP A 36 -11.78 -11.84 -2.27
C TRP A 36 -13.21 -11.59 -1.79
N ASP A 37 -13.90 -12.68 -1.48
CA ASP A 37 -15.19 -12.67 -0.81
C ASP A 37 -15.06 -13.37 0.56
N PHE A 38 -16.15 -13.33 1.32
CA PHE A 38 -16.19 -13.93 2.65
C PHE A 38 -15.85 -15.44 2.63
N GLU A 39 -16.31 -16.18 1.62
CA GLU A 39 -16.09 -17.62 1.53
C GLU A 39 -14.61 -17.94 1.27
N LYS A 40 -13.97 -17.25 0.32
CA LYS A 40 -12.54 -17.36 0.06
C LYS A 40 -11.70 -17.00 1.28
N LEU A 41 -12.05 -15.91 1.98
CA LEU A 41 -11.36 -15.50 3.21
C LEU A 41 -11.52 -16.55 4.32
N ASN A 42 -12.71 -17.11 4.49
CA ASN A 42 -12.97 -18.16 5.47
C ASN A 42 -12.20 -19.45 5.14
N ASN A 43 -12.21 -19.87 3.87
CA ASN A 43 -11.45 -21.03 3.41
C ASN A 43 -9.95 -20.83 3.63
N ARG A 44 -9.44 -19.62 3.38
CA ARG A 44 -8.04 -19.28 3.61
C ARG A 44 -7.68 -19.30 5.10
N ALA A 45 -8.54 -18.76 5.96
CA ALA A 45 -8.38 -18.86 7.40
C ALA A 45 -8.31 -20.33 7.88
N ALA A 46 -9.16 -21.21 7.33
CA ALA A 46 -9.11 -22.64 7.63
C ALA A 46 -7.78 -23.30 7.18
N GLN A 47 -7.24 -22.92 6.01
CA GLN A 47 -5.94 -23.40 5.55
C GLN A 47 -4.81 -23.03 6.51
N HIS A 48 -4.83 -21.83 7.10
CA HIS A 48 -3.83 -21.44 8.10
C HIS A 48 -3.85 -22.31 9.37
N LEU A 49 -4.97 -22.98 9.65
CA LEU A 49 -5.10 -23.90 10.78
C LEU A 49 -4.77 -25.36 10.41
N ASP A 50 -4.65 -25.68 9.11
CA ASP A 50 -4.32 -27.01 8.61
C ASP A 50 -2.80 -27.19 8.50
N THR A 51 -2.23 -27.99 9.40
CA THR A 51 -0.77 -28.24 9.46
C THR A 51 -0.22 -28.91 8.21
N THR A 52 -1.07 -29.57 7.40
CA THR A 52 -0.66 -30.17 6.12
C THR A 52 -0.48 -29.15 5.00
N LYS A 53 -0.94 -27.91 5.22
CA LYS A 53 -0.83 -26.80 4.25
C LYS A 53 0.30 -25.83 4.58
N TRP A 54 0.90 -25.95 5.76
CA TRP A 54 1.90 -25.00 6.23
C TRP A 54 3.17 -25.02 5.39
N ASP A 55 3.69 -23.85 5.10
CA ASP A 55 5.06 -23.70 4.60
C ASP A 55 6.06 -23.88 5.75
N ILE A 56 6.36 -25.14 6.07
CA ILE A 56 7.29 -25.49 7.16
C ILE A 56 8.70 -24.97 6.88
N LYS A 57 9.11 -24.91 5.61
CA LYS A 57 10.44 -24.43 5.24
C LYS A 57 10.57 -22.95 5.60
N LEU A 58 9.62 -22.12 5.18
CA LEU A 58 9.63 -20.69 5.48
C LEU A 58 9.39 -20.42 6.98
N PHE A 59 8.53 -21.20 7.64
CA PHE A 59 8.34 -21.07 9.09
C PHE A 59 9.63 -21.32 9.89
N ASN A 60 10.41 -22.34 9.54
CA ASN A 60 11.71 -22.58 10.20
C ASN A 60 12.70 -21.44 9.93
N GLN A 61 12.71 -20.90 8.71
CA GLN A 61 13.52 -19.71 8.38
C GLN A 61 13.09 -18.49 9.20
N ASP A 62 11.79 -18.29 9.44
CA ASP A 62 11.26 -17.22 10.28
C ASP A 62 11.77 -17.37 11.73
N ILE A 63 11.77 -18.60 12.28
CA ILE A 63 12.31 -18.89 13.63
C ILE A 63 13.80 -18.57 13.72
N GLU A 64 14.60 -19.04 12.78
CA GLU A 64 16.04 -18.77 12.74
C GLU A 64 16.33 -17.27 12.64
N THR A 65 15.58 -16.57 11.79
CA THR A 65 15.70 -15.13 11.61
C THR A 65 15.32 -14.39 12.89
N TYR A 66 14.22 -14.76 13.54
CA TYR A 66 13.81 -14.15 14.80
C TYR A 66 14.84 -14.36 15.90
N ASN A 67 15.38 -15.58 16.05
CA ASN A 67 16.41 -15.84 17.07
C ASN A 67 17.67 -14.99 16.85
N LYS A 68 18.01 -14.68 15.60
CA LYS A 68 19.17 -13.85 15.25
C LYS A 68 18.93 -12.35 15.42
N TYR A 69 17.69 -11.89 15.20
CA TYR A 69 17.35 -10.45 15.12
C TYR A 69 16.21 -10.04 16.07
N SER A 70 16.02 -10.77 17.17
CA SER A 70 14.89 -10.58 18.10
C SER A 70 14.80 -9.16 18.65
N GLU A 71 15.93 -8.53 18.97
CA GLU A 71 15.98 -7.14 19.44
C GLU A 71 15.38 -6.15 18.43
N ILE A 72 15.60 -6.38 17.13
CA ILE A 72 15.02 -5.54 16.07
C ILE A 72 13.51 -5.72 16.04
N PHE A 73 13.01 -6.96 16.08
CA PHE A 73 11.57 -7.24 16.03
C PHE A 73 10.83 -6.77 17.28
N GLN A 74 11.47 -6.81 18.44
CA GLN A 74 10.93 -6.31 19.71
C GLN A 74 10.95 -4.79 19.82
N SER A 75 11.68 -4.09 18.93
CA SER A 75 11.71 -2.62 18.92
C SER A 75 10.48 -1.99 18.25
N TYR A 76 9.64 -2.78 17.57
CA TYR A 76 8.41 -2.31 16.92
C TYR A 76 7.20 -2.34 17.88
N PRO A 77 6.11 -1.60 17.58
CA PRO A 77 4.93 -1.54 18.45
C PRO A 77 4.34 -2.91 18.82
N LEU A 78 4.32 -3.84 17.88
CA LEU A 78 3.95 -5.23 18.06
C LEU A 78 5.15 -6.14 17.80
N ASN A 79 5.41 -7.07 18.72
CA ASN A 79 6.46 -8.06 18.54
C ASN A 79 6.14 -8.99 17.35
N LYS A 80 7.01 -9.00 16.33
CA LYS A 80 6.90 -9.92 15.18
C LYS A 80 7.43 -11.31 15.55
N SER A 81 6.64 -12.06 16.31
CA SER A 81 6.95 -13.48 16.58
C SER A 81 6.65 -14.35 15.34
N PRO A 82 7.47 -15.37 15.03
CA PRO A 82 7.17 -16.33 13.98
C PRO A 82 5.88 -17.11 14.26
N PHE A 83 5.08 -17.35 13.23
CA PHE A 83 3.91 -18.21 13.28
C PHE A 83 3.77 -18.98 11.96
N PRO A 84 3.26 -20.22 11.98
CA PRO A 84 3.09 -21.00 10.77
C PRO A 84 1.87 -20.53 9.98
N VAL A 85 1.97 -20.57 8.65
CA VAL A 85 0.88 -20.21 7.73
C VAL A 85 0.91 -21.11 6.51
N ALA A 86 -0.25 -21.26 5.87
CA ALA A 86 -0.37 -21.96 4.61
C ALA A 86 0.46 -21.28 3.51
N GLU A 87 0.99 -22.06 2.57
CA GLU A 87 1.71 -21.56 1.39
C GLU A 87 0.92 -20.45 0.67
N TYR A 88 1.63 -19.47 0.13
CA TYR A 88 1.06 -18.36 -0.62
C TYR A 88 2.07 -17.76 -1.60
N ASP A 89 1.55 -16.99 -2.53
CA ASP A 89 2.32 -16.16 -3.44
C ASP A 89 1.85 -14.71 -3.35
N TYR A 90 2.66 -13.85 -2.74
CA TYR A 90 2.27 -12.50 -2.38
C TYR A 90 3.47 -11.58 -2.21
N ALA A 91 3.40 -10.42 -2.85
CA ALA A 91 4.41 -9.39 -2.75
C ALA A 91 3.80 -8.09 -2.18
N VAL A 92 4.51 -7.52 -1.20
CA VAL A 92 4.11 -6.32 -0.47
C VAL A 92 5.13 -5.20 -0.68
N SER A 93 4.70 -3.96 -0.50
CA SER A 93 5.53 -2.77 -0.73
C SER A 93 5.55 -1.84 0.49
N SER A 94 6.72 -1.26 0.73
CA SER A 94 6.99 -0.25 1.75
C SER A 94 7.94 0.78 1.21
N ILE A 95 7.42 1.95 0.82
CA ILE A 95 8.22 2.99 0.18
C ILE A 95 8.26 4.23 1.08
N PRO A 96 9.37 4.47 1.82
CA PRO A 96 9.54 5.71 2.55
C PRO A 96 9.72 6.87 1.57
N PHE A 97 9.25 8.05 1.96
CA PHE A 97 9.41 9.26 1.17
C PHE A 97 9.45 10.51 2.05
N SER A 98 9.80 11.64 1.45
CA SER A 98 9.72 12.93 2.11
C SER A 98 9.26 14.01 1.14
N ILE A 99 8.59 15.01 1.69
CA ILE A 99 8.18 16.23 0.98
C ILE A 99 8.87 17.39 1.69
N LYS A 100 9.86 18.01 1.04
CA LYS A 100 10.55 19.17 1.59
C LYS A 100 9.74 20.44 1.35
N MET A 101 9.72 21.30 2.36
CA MET A 101 9.21 22.66 2.28
C MET A 101 10.25 23.62 2.90
N ASP A 102 9.95 24.92 2.94
CA ASP A 102 10.91 25.95 3.33
C ASP A 102 11.50 25.73 4.74
N SER A 103 10.64 25.60 5.76
CA SER A 103 11.04 25.47 7.18
C SER A 103 10.62 24.15 7.83
N SER A 104 9.92 23.30 7.09
CA SER A 104 9.40 22.01 7.56
C SER A 104 9.47 20.98 6.43
N PHE A 105 9.20 19.73 6.77
CA PHE A 105 9.10 18.65 5.81
C PHE A 105 8.08 17.63 6.30
N PHE A 106 7.50 16.88 5.36
CA PHE A 106 6.82 15.64 5.69
C PHE A 106 7.80 14.48 5.58
N LYS A 107 7.82 13.62 6.59
CA LYS A 107 8.32 12.24 6.44
C LYS A 107 7.12 11.32 6.30
N GLY A 108 7.20 10.33 5.42
CA GLY A 108 6.09 9.44 5.22
C GLY A 108 6.47 8.07 4.71
N VAL A 109 5.50 7.18 4.74
CA VAL A 109 5.56 5.85 4.17
C VAL A 109 4.34 5.59 3.31
N ARG A 110 4.56 4.89 2.20
CA ARG A 110 3.50 4.23 1.45
C ARG A 110 3.57 2.73 1.70
N ILE A 111 2.44 2.15 2.08
CA ILE A 111 2.27 0.72 2.26
C ILE A 111 1.27 0.25 1.21
N GLY A 112 1.61 -0.81 0.50
CA GLY A 112 0.78 -1.36 -0.54
C GLY A 112 1.13 -2.80 -0.87
N GLU A 113 0.51 -3.30 -1.92
CA GLU A 113 0.73 -4.63 -2.46
C GLU A 113 0.92 -4.55 -3.97
N TYR A 114 1.69 -5.48 -4.54
CA TYR A 114 1.79 -5.58 -5.99
C TYR A 114 0.53 -6.25 -6.53
N GLU A 115 0.10 -5.85 -7.73
CA GLU A 115 -1.09 -6.43 -8.40
C GLU A 115 -0.96 -7.96 -8.58
N ASN A 116 0.28 -8.42 -8.78
CA ASN A 116 0.72 -9.80 -8.67
C ASN A 116 2.24 -9.80 -8.37
N PRO A 117 2.83 -10.92 -7.93
CA PRO A 117 4.24 -11.01 -7.56
C PRO A 117 5.24 -10.57 -8.63
N GLU A 118 4.88 -10.69 -9.91
CA GLU A 118 5.70 -10.29 -11.06
C GLU A 118 5.42 -8.87 -11.56
N SER A 119 4.42 -8.19 -11.01
CA SER A 119 4.00 -6.85 -11.44
C SER A 119 4.92 -5.78 -10.89
N GLU A 120 5.16 -4.73 -11.68
CA GLU A 120 5.78 -3.49 -11.18
C GLU A 120 4.74 -2.51 -10.60
N LYS A 121 3.45 -2.79 -10.79
CA LYS A 121 2.36 -1.94 -10.35
C LYS A 121 2.02 -2.20 -8.89
N ILE A 122 2.13 -1.15 -8.08
CA ILE A 122 1.78 -1.14 -6.67
C ILE A 122 0.38 -0.53 -6.52
N ILE A 123 -0.44 -1.18 -5.71
CA ILE A 123 -1.73 -0.67 -5.23
C ILE A 123 -1.48 -0.18 -3.80
N ASP A 124 -1.41 1.14 -3.62
CA ASP A 124 -1.22 1.74 -2.31
C ASP A 124 -2.48 1.53 -1.43
N LYS A 125 -2.29 1.20 -0.15
CA LYS A 125 -3.39 0.97 0.82
C LYS A 125 -3.31 1.91 2.03
N LEU A 126 -2.13 2.45 2.28
CA LEU A 126 -1.90 3.48 3.28
C LEU A 126 -0.82 4.44 2.77
N THR A 127 -1.09 5.73 2.89
CA THR A 127 -0.06 6.76 2.89
C THR A 127 -0.08 7.47 4.24
N LEU A 128 0.99 7.31 5.02
CA LEU A 128 1.10 7.92 6.34
C LEU A 128 2.20 8.97 6.30
N LEU A 129 1.87 10.21 6.67
CA LEU A 129 2.79 11.32 6.78
C LEU A 129 2.81 11.89 8.19
N ILE A 130 3.97 12.38 8.62
CA ILE A 130 4.15 13.22 9.80
C ILE A 130 4.80 14.53 9.38
N LEU A 131 4.19 15.66 9.75
CA LEU A 131 4.82 16.97 9.62
C LEU A 131 5.90 17.10 10.69
N SER A 132 7.08 17.56 10.29
CA SER A 132 8.18 17.81 11.21
C SER A 132 9.08 18.94 10.73
N ASN A 133 9.68 19.65 11.67
CA ASN A 133 10.81 20.55 11.44
C ASN A 133 12.13 19.96 11.98
N ASP A 134 12.09 18.76 12.55
CA ASP A 134 13.22 18.06 13.13
C ASP A 134 14.04 17.33 12.06
N LYS A 135 15.20 17.87 11.70
CA LYS A 135 16.08 17.28 10.68
C LYS A 135 16.52 15.85 11.01
N ASP A 136 16.53 15.48 12.29
CA ASP A 136 16.94 14.18 12.79
C ASP A 136 15.78 13.21 13.01
N ALA A 137 14.55 13.60 12.62
CA ALA A 137 13.38 12.76 12.75
C ALA A 137 13.63 11.38 12.13
N LYS A 138 13.25 10.29 12.79
CA LYS A 138 13.46 8.93 12.30
C LYS A 138 12.14 8.29 11.96
N GLN A 139 12.19 7.39 10.99
CA GLN A 139 11.05 6.57 10.59
C GLN A 139 11.53 5.14 10.45
N THR A 140 10.84 4.22 11.10
CA THR A 140 11.01 2.79 10.89
C THR A 140 9.71 2.21 10.31
N THR A 141 9.84 1.13 9.57
CA THR A 141 8.71 0.43 8.99
C THR A 141 9.05 -1.05 8.85
N LEU A 142 8.11 -1.87 9.28
CA LEU A 142 8.11 -3.32 9.05
C LEU A 142 6.79 -3.67 8.38
N VAL A 143 6.89 -4.32 7.22
CA VAL A 143 5.75 -4.92 6.53
C VAL A 143 5.85 -6.42 6.64
N ASP A 144 4.71 -7.07 6.83
CA ASP A 144 4.64 -8.52 6.94
C ASP A 144 3.61 -9.10 5.97
N SER A 145 4.11 -9.92 5.04
CA SER A 145 3.30 -10.64 4.07
C SER A 145 2.78 -11.98 4.61
N ARG A 146 3.26 -12.44 5.78
CA ARG A 146 2.86 -13.72 6.38
C ARG A 146 1.37 -13.79 6.70
N ASN A 147 0.70 -12.65 6.81
CA ASN A 147 -0.75 -12.57 7.02
C ASN A 147 -1.58 -12.69 5.72
N TYR A 148 -0.99 -13.09 4.58
CA TYR A 148 -1.71 -13.18 3.31
C TYR A 148 -3.07 -13.90 3.43
N PRO A 149 -4.18 -13.27 3.02
CA PRO A 149 -4.24 -12.12 2.11
C PRO A 149 -4.35 -10.75 2.79
N TYR A 150 -4.19 -10.70 4.10
CA TYR A 150 -4.19 -9.45 4.85
C TYR A 150 -2.82 -8.80 4.77
N LEU A 151 -2.80 -7.52 4.38
CA LEU A 151 -1.61 -6.69 4.40
C LEU A 151 -1.46 -6.10 5.80
N THR A 152 -0.34 -6.40 6.46
CA THR A 152 -0.04 -5.84 7.79
C THR A 152 1.27 -5.08 7.77
N ALA A 153 1.29 -3.93 8.43
CA ALA A 153 2.50 -3.14 8.60
C ALA A 153 2.49 -2.43 9.94
N GLN A 154 3.66 -2.05 10.41
CA GLN A 154 3.83 -1.26 11.62
C GLN A 154 5.11 -0.45 11.55
N GLY A 155 5.24 0.53 12.43
CA GLY A 155 6.44 1.34 12.48
C GLY A 155 6.36 2.41 13.54
N ILE A 156 7.37 3.26 13.52
CA ILE A 156 7.54 4.35 14.48
C ILE A 156 7.98 5.59 13.72
N PHE A 157 7.39 6.73 14.04
CA PHE A 157 7.97 8.04 13.77
C PHE A 157 8.53 8.63 15.06
N LYS A 158 9.83 8.90 15.09
CA LYS A 158 10.48 9.64 16.17
C LYS A 158 10.72 11.07 15.70
N VAL A 159 10.20 12.05 16.42
CA VAL A 159 10.42 13.49 16.19
C VAL A 159 10.93 14.12 17.47
N LEU A 160 11.51 15.32 17.39
CA LEU A 160 12.26 16.00 18.47
C LEU A 160 11.70 15.80 19.89
N ASN A 161 10.38 15.87 20.08
CA ASN A 161 9.73 15.79 21.39
C ASN A 161 8.60 14.75 21.49
N ASN A 162 8.44 13.85 20.51
CA ASN A 162 7.38 12.85 20.55
C ASN A 162 7.70 11.60 19.72
N GLU A 163 7.00 10.52 20.01
CA GLU A 163 7.09 9.25 19.30
C GLU A 163 5.68 8.79 18.91
N PHE A 164 5.54 8.34 17.67
CA PHE A 164 4.28 7.88 17.11
C PHE A 164 4.43 6.44 16.64
N ASP A 165 3.91 5.54 17.46
CA ASP A 165 3.76 4.13 17.17
C ASP A 165 2.55 3.95 16.29
N TRP A 166 2.69 3.15 15.24
CA TRP A 166 1.59 2.87 14.34
C TRP A 166 1.53 1.41 13.91
N VAL A 167 0.30 0.92 13.77
CA VAL A 167 -0.03 -0.43 13.31
C VAL A 167 -1.14 -0.32 12.28
N PHE A 168 -0.97 -1.00 11.16
CA PHE A 168 -1.86 -0.97 10.01
C PHE A 168 -2.26 -2.39 9.62
N SER A 169 -3.51 -2.52 9.19
CA SER A 169 -4.02 -3.72 8.53
C SER A 169 -4.93 -3.35 7.36
N ALA A 170 -4.85 -4.10 6.27
CA ALA A 170 -5.83 -4.08 5.20
C ALA A 170 -6.25 -5.49 4.82
N SER A 171 -7.55 -5.68 4.69
CA SER A 171 -8.20 -6.86 4.18
C SER A 171 -8.57 -6.64 2.71
N PRO A 172 -8.46 -7.68 1.86
CA PRO A 172 -8.73 -7.53 0.43
C PRO A 172 -10.21 -7.31 0.09
N ASP A 173 -11.13 -7.53 1.04
CA ASP A 173 -12.55 -7.18 0.93
C ASP A 173 -12.84 -5.69 1.24
N GLY A 174 -11.80 -4.89 1.44
CA GLY A 174 -11.87 -3.42 1.56
C GLY A 174 -11.93 -2.89 2.99
N PHE A 175 -11.92 -3.75 4.01
CA PHE A 175 -11.75 -3.30 5.40
C PHE A 175 -10.29 -2.98 5.66
N SER A 176 -9.99 -1.75 6.08
CA SER A 176 -8.63 -1.37 6.44
C SER A 176 -8.61 -0.39 7.60
N THR A 177 -7.64 -0.57 8.48
CA THR A 177 -7.49 0.21 9.70
C THR A 177 -6.05 0.63 9.92
N LEU A 178 -5.89 1.78 10.53
CA LEU A 178 -4.63 2.27 11.06
C LEU A 178 -4.85 2.68 12.51
N LEU A 179 -3.96 2.25 13.40
CA LEU A 179 -3.89 2.71 14.77
C LEU A 179 -2.61 3.53 14.92
N ILE A 180 -2.71 4.77 15.40
CA ILE A 180 -1.56 5.62 15.73
C ILE A 180 -1.72 6.09 17.16
N ASN A 181 -0.80 5.75 18.06
CA ASN A 181 -0.86 6.11 19.48
C ASN A 181 -2.29 5.98 20.06
N MET A 182 -2.93 4.82 19.85
CA MET A 182 -4.29 4.50 20.27
C MET A 182 -5.44 5.25 19.56
N LYS A 183 -5.16 6.13 18.59
CA LYS A 183 -6.19 6.68 17.68
C LYS A 183 -6.44 5.72 16.52
N LEU A 184 -7.66 5.19 16.45
CA LEU A 184 -8.10 4.34 15.34
C LEU A 184 -8.57 5.17 14.14
N PHE A 185 -8.16 4.78 12.94
CA PHE A 185 -8.62 5.30 11.66
C PHE A 185 -9.23 4.18 10.84
N ASP A 186 -10.39 4.45 10.28
CA ASP A 186 -11.04 3.58 9.30
C ASP A 186 -10.69 4.08 7.90
N LEU A 187 -9.80 3.37 7.23
CA LEU A 187 -9.19 3.83 5.98
C LEU A 187 -10.14 3.75 4.78
N ARG A 188 -11.34 3.17 4.96
CA ARG A 188 -12.43 3.26 3.97
C ARG A 188 -12.85 4.70 3.70
N PHE A 189 -12.56 5.62 4.62
CA PHE A 189 -12.89 7.04 4.49
C PHE A 189 -11.73 7.90 3.95
N GLY A 190 -10.58 7.28 3.66
CA GLY A 190 -9.39 7.94 3.11
C GLY A 190 -8.11 7.21 3.53
N GLU A 191 -7.26 6.89 2.56
CA GLU A 191 -6.05 6.09 2.74
C GLU A 191 -4.83 6.96 3.10
N THR A 192 -4.94 8.29 3.00
CA THR A 192 -3.88 9.20 3.39
C THR A 192 -4.16 9.82 4.75
N ILE A 193 -3.26 9.56 5.69
CA ILE A 193 -3.28 10.10 7.05
C ILE A 193 -2.08 11.04 7.22
N ILE A 194 -2.35 12.24 7.75
CA ILE A 194 -1.32 13.24 8.02
C ILE A 194 -1.38 13.58 9.51
N ILE A 195 -0.24 13.44 10.20
CA ILE A 195 -0.08 13.74 11.62
C ILE A 195 0.65 15.05 11.80
N TYR A 196 0.15 15.91 12.69
CA TYR A 196 0.72 17.19 13.06
C TYR A 196 1.07 17.19 14.56
N PRO A 197 2.31 16.82 14.92
CA PRO A 197 2.75 16.81 16.32
C PRO A 197 2.67 18.22 16.94
N GLN A 198 2.18 18.29 18.18
CA GLN A 198 2.12 19.53 18.96
C GLN A 198 3.19 19.55 20.05
N THR A 199 3.55 20.73 20.55
CA THR A 199 4.58 20.93 21.58
C THR A 199 4.18 20.35 22.94
N ASP A 200 2.88 20.23 23.21
CA ASP A 200 2.31 19.64 24.42
C ASP A 200 2.19 18.10 24.37
N LYS A 201 2.81 17.46 23.36
CA LYS A 201 2.77 16.02 23.05
C LYS A 201 1.42 15.51 22.53
N SER A 202 0.42 16.37 22.36
CA SER A 202 -0.77 16.03 21.58
C SER A 202 -0.44 16.00 20.08
N PHE A 203 -1.43 15.63 19.26
CA PHE A 203 -1.32 15.73 17.82
C PHE A 203 -2.66 16.07 17.19
N PHE A 204 -2.63 16.88 16.14
CA PHE A 204 -3.75 16.99 15.20
C PHE A 204 -3.54 16.02 14.06
N TYR A 205 -4.61 15.76 13.32
CA TYR A 205 -4.57 14.85 12.20
C TYR A 205 -5.55 15.25 11.10
N GLU A 206 -5.24 14.83 9.88
CA GLU A 206 -6.16 14.84 8.76
C GLU A 206 -6.23 13.44 8.15
N GLN A 207 -7.43 13.05 7.76
CA GLN A 207 -7.68 11.89 6.92
C GLN A 207 -8.29 12.40 5.61
N ILE A 208 -7.61 12.14 4.50
CA ILE A 208 -8.03 12.63 3.18
C ILE A 208 -8.20 11.46 2.21
N LYS A 209 -9.08 11.67 1.22
CA LYS A 209 -9.39 10.68 0.18
C LYS A 209 -8.32 10.58 -0.89
N ASP A 210 -7.49 11.61 -1.03
CA ASP A 210 -6.37 11.59 -1.97
C ASP A 210 -5.45 10.43 -1.61
N SER A 211 -5.05 9.66 -2.61
CA SER A 211 -4.14 8.52 -2.51
C SER A 211 -3.24 8.57 -3.73
N PRO A 212 -1.98 8.08 -3.67
CA PRO A 212 -1.12 8.00 -4.85
C PRO A 212 -1.79 7.25 -6.01
N ASN A 213 -2.71 6.32 -5.71
CA ASN A 213 -3.54 5.61 -6.69
C ASN A 213 -4.40 6.54 -7.58
N ASN A 214 -4.65 7.79 -7.16
CA ASN A 214 -5.45 8.76 -7.91
C ASN A 214 -4.64 9.61 -8.89
N TYR A 215 -3.32 9.41 -8.96
CA TYR A 215 -2.41 10.23 -9.76
C TYR A 215 -1.60 9.36 -10.72
N GLU A 216 -1.29 9.89 -11.90
CA GLU A 216 -0.43 9.20 -12.87
C GLU A 216 1.01 9.05 -12.35
N ASN A 217 1.48 9.99 -11.55
CA ASN A 217 2.80 9.95 -10.95
C ASN A 217 2.78 10.44 -9.50
N PHE A 218 3.77 9.98 -8.73
CA PHE A 218 3.85 10.26 -7.31
C PHE A 218 4.20 11.73 -6.99
N GLU A 219 4.84 12.46 -7.89
CA GLU A 219 5.16 13.88 -7.67
C GLU A 219 3.90 14.74 -7.69
N ASP A 220 2.91 14.42 -8.52
CA ASP A 220 1.63 15.13 -8.54
C ASP A 220 0.80 14.86 -7.27
N PHE A 221 0.88 13.64 -6.73
CA PHE A 221 0.36 13.36 -5.39
C PHE A 221 1.04 14.25 -4.33
N LYS A 222 2.38 14.35 -4.31
CA LYS A 222 3.07 15.24 -3.34
C LYS A 222 2.63 16.70 -3.47
N LYS A 223 2.47 17.21 -4.70
CA LYS A 223 1.96 18.57 -4.93
C LYS A 223 0.54 18.74 -4.39
N SER A 224 -0.31 17.72 -4.50
CA SER A 224 -1.67 17.76 -3.96
C SER A 224 -1.65 17.92 -2.43
N ILE A 225 -0.76 17.21 -1.73
CA ILE A 225 -0.60 17.32 -0.27
C ILE A 225 -0.19 18.74 0.13
N ILE A 226 0.82 19.30 -0.51
CA ILE A 226 1.30 20.66 -0.21
C ILE A 226 0.19 21.69 -0.49
N ASN A 227 -0.60 21.48 -1.54
CA ASN A 227 -1.63 22.43 -1.95
C ASN A 227 -2.95 22.31 -1.19
N ASN A 228 -3.14 21.24 -0.43
CA ASN A 228 -4.34 21.00 0.35
C ASN A 228 -4.57 22.13 1.38
N ILE A 229 -5.76 22.72 1.36
CA ILE A 229 -6.10 23.89 2.20
C ILE A 229 -5.98 23.57 3.69
N LYS A 230 -6.37 22.35 4.10
CA LYS A 230 -6.28 21.95 5.50
C LYS A 230 -4.83 21.77 5.95
N VAL A 231 -4.01 21.18 5.08
CA VAL A 231 -2.56 21.07 5.30
C VAL A 231 -1.95 22.46 5.44
N LYS A 232 -2.23 23.38 4.50
CA LYS A 232 -1.74 24.76 4.54
C LYS A 232 -2.07 25.49 5.84
N LYS A 233 -3.25 25.27 6.42
CA LYS A 233 -3.63 25.89 7.71
C LYS A 233 -2.74 25.44 8.87
N GLN A 234 -2.22 24.21 8.85
CA GLN A 234 -1.32 23.69 9.88
C GLN A 234 0.14 24.13 9.67
N LEU A 235 0.46 24.72 8.51
CA LEU A 235 1.79 25.21 8.18
C LEU A 235 1.97 26.69 8.55
N ILE A 236 0.91 27.37 8.97
CA ILE A 236 0.92 28.76 9.41
C ILE A 236 1.11 28.73 10.95
N PRO A 237 2.16 29.39 11.49
CA PRO A 237 2.44 29.44 12.92
C PRO A 237 1.29 29.99 13.78
#